data_AF-A0A4S2SGY7-F1
#
_entry.id   AF-A0A4S2SGY7-F1
#
_cell.length_a   1.000
_cell.length_b   1.000
_cell.length_c   1.000
_cell.angle_alpha   90.00
_cell.angle_beta   90.00
_cell.angle_gamma   90.00
#
_symmetry.space_group_name_H-M   'P 1'
#
loop_
_entity.id
_entity.type
_entity.pdbx_description
1 polymer ?
#
loop_
_entity_poly.entity_id
_entity_poly.type
_entity_poly.pdbx_seq_one_letter_code
_entity_poly.pdbx_strand_id
1 'polypeptide(L)'
;MNDLRAVVFDTDGVLLATADRDAAAWKETSDGCLPGWQPSYAGARPRPFDAVREYRDLVDGRARLGGVRAFLAARHSDLPPGTPEDLPGFAQPSTRSPPARRRPSP
;
A
#
# COMPACT_ATOMS: atom_id res chain seq x y z
N MET A 1 -20.04 -39.36 -4.36
CA MET A 1 -19.30 -38.49 -3.43
C MET A 1 -18.15 -37.88 -4.20
N ASN A 2 -17.96 -36.57 -4.12
CA ASN A 2 -16.85 -35.89 -4.77
C ASN A 2 -15.71 -35.81 -3.76
N ASP A 3 -14.79 -36.78 -3.82
CA ASP A 3 -13.64 -36.82 -2.93
C ASP A 3 -12.69 -35.67 -3.24
N LEU A 4 -12.18 -35.00 -2.19
CA LEU A 4 -11.21 -33.91 -2.32
C LEU A 4 -9.95 -34.43 -3.03
N ARG A 5 -9.64 -33.91 -4.22
CA ARG A 5 -8.54 -34.43 -5.07
C ARG A 5 -7.20 -33.71 -4.86
N ALA A 6 -7.21 -32.46 -4.42
CA ALA A 6 -6.01 -31.67 -4.16
C ALA A 6 -6.30 -30.48 -3.23
N VAL A 7 -5.26 -30.03 -2.52
CA VAL A 7 -5.24 -28.79 -1.72
C VAL A 7 -3.92 -28.08 -2.00
N VAL A 8 -3.96 -26.75 -2.11
CA VAL A 8 -2.77 -25.91 -2.24
C VAL A 8 -2.60 -25.15 -0.92
N PHE A 9 -1.42 -25.27 -0.33
CA PHE A 9 -1.03 -24.56 0.87
C PHE A 9 -0.06 -23.45 0.50
N ASP A 10 -0.25 -22.28 1.09
CA ASP A 10 0.79 -21.26 1.09
C ASP A 10 1.98 -21.73 1.95
N THR A 11 3.14 -21.13 1.75
CA THR A 11 4.29 -21.33 2.62
C THR A 11 4.21 -20.39 3.82
N ASP A 12 3.88 -19.13 3.59
CA ASP A 12 3.94 -18.08 4.60
C ASP A 12 2.68 -18.08 5.48
N GLY A 13 2.86 -18.06 6.80
CA GLY A 13 1.77 -18.13 7.77
C GLY A 13 1.01 -19.47 7.84
N VAL A 14 1.23 -20.38 6.90
CA VAL A 14 0.57 -21.70 6.82
C VAL A 14 1.55 -22.83 7.16
N LEU A 15 2.64 -22.96 6.39
CA LEU A 15 3.68 -23.96 6.66
C LEU A 15 4.79 -23.40 7.56
N LEU A 16 5.06 -22.09 7.44
CA LEU A 16 6.01 -21.35 8.27
C LEU A 16 5.28 -20.35 9.15
N ALA A 17 5.72 -20.20 10.41
CA ALA A 17 5.19 -19.20 11.34
C ALA A 17 5.76 -17.80 11.06
N THR A 18 5.66 -17.35 9.81
CA THR A 18 6.18 -16.04 9.34
C THR A 18 5.15 -14.92 9.41
N ALA A 19 3.85 -15.22 9.53
CA ALA A 19 2.78 -14.24 9.52
C ALA A 19 2.99 -13.08 10.51
N ASP A 20 3.40 -13.36 11.75
CA ASP A 20 3.66 -12.32 12.75
C ASP A 20 4.83 -11.41 12.36
N ARG A 21 5.86 -11.99 11.73
CA ARG A 21 7.04 -11.24 11.29
C ARG A 21 6.74 -10.39 10.05
N ASP A 22 5.97 -10.94 9.12
CA ASP A 22 5.53 -10.21 7.92
C ASP A 22 4.58 -9.07 8.30
N ALA A 23 3.66 -9.32 9.23
CA ALA A 23 2.78 -8.30 9.80
C ALA A 23 3.55 -7.18 10.49
N ALA A 24 4.59 -7.52 11.25
CA ALA A 24 5.47 -6.53 11.89
C ALA A 24 6.22 -5.68 10.84
N ALA A 25 6.76 -6.28 9.79
CA ALA A 25 7.44 -5.56 8.71
C ALA A 25 6.51 -4.62 7.94
N TRP A 26 5.27 -5.06 7.69
CA TRP A 26 4.23 -4.22 7.09
C TRP A 26 3.85 -3.05 7.98
N LYS A 27 3.73 -3.30 9.29
CA LYS A 27 3.47 -2.24 10.26
C LYS A 27 4.59 -1.21 10.27
N GLU A 28 5.83 -1.64 10.39
CA GLU A 28 6.99 -0.76 10.43
C GLU A 28 7.06 0.14 9.19
N THR A 29 6.96 -0.46 8.01
CA THR A 29 7.03 0.28 6.74
C THR A 29 5.85 1.23 6.55
N SER A 30 4.63 0.79 6.84
CA SER A 30 3.41 1.59 6.68
C SER A 30 3.34 2.73 7.68
N ASP A 31 3.67 2.46 8.95
CA ASP A 31 3.67 3.47 10.02
C ASP A 31 4.77 4.50 9.80
N GLY A 32 5.92 4.08 9.25
CA GLY A 32 7.00 4.97 8.84
C GLY A 32 6.60 6.00 7.77
N CYS A 33 5.58 5.71 6.95
CA CYS A 33 5.05 6.66 5.96
C CYS A 33 4.14 7.75 6.58
N LEU A 34 3.52 7.47 7.73
CA LEU A 34 2.44 8.32 8.27
C LEU A 34 2.87 9.77 8.57
N PRO A 35 4.08 10.06 9.06
CA PRO A 35 4.50 11.45 9.30
C PRO A 35 4.53 12.33 8.04
N GLY A 36 4.78 11.73 6.86
CA GLY A 36 4.78 12.43 5.57
C GLY A 36 3.44 12.40 4.84
N TRP A 37 2.46 11.63 5.32
CA TRP A 37 1.19 11.45 4.64
C TRP A 37 0.22 12.58 4.96
N GLN A 38 -0.22 13.28 3.92
CA GLN A 38 -1.35 14.22 3.98
C GLN A 38 -2.61 13.58 3.40
N PRO A 39 -3.56 13.11 4.24
CA PRO A 39 -4.79 12.52 3.74
C PRO A 39 -5.67 13.56 3.03
N SER A 40 -6.41 13.09 2.03
CA SER A 40 -7.27 13.88 1.14
C SER A 40 -8.36 14.67 1.87
N TYR A 41 -8.77 14.22 3.06
CA TYR A 41 -9.75 14.89 3.90
C TYR A 41 -9.06 15.61 5.06
N ALA A 42 -9.17 16.94 5.07
CA ALA A 42 -8.52 17.80 6.06
C ALA A 42 -9.02 17.49 7.48
N GLY A 43 -8.14 16.95 8.34
CA GLY A 43 -8.33 16.94 9.79
C GLY A 43 -8.08 15.62 10.52
N ALA A 44 -8.04 14.47 9.82
CA ALA A 44 -7.75 13.19 10.45
C ALA A 44 -6.25 12.85 10.35
N ARG A 45 -5.60 12.57 11.48
CA ARG A 45 -4.24 11.98 11.45
C ARG A 45 -4.32 10.57 10.81
N PRO A 46 -3.35 10.18 9.96
CA PRO A 46 -3.29 8.82 9.44
C PRO A 46 -3.26 7.80 10.59
N ARG A 47 -4.12 6.78 10.53
CA ARG A 47 -4.19 5.73 11.55
C ARG A 47 -3.04 4.72 11.35
N PRO A 48 -2.34 4.30 12.43
CA PRO A 48 -1.39 3.20 12.39
C PRO A 48 -1.96 1.94 11.75
N PHE A 49 -1.08 1.18 11.10
CA PHE A 49 -1.38 -0.14 10.56
C PHE A 49 -1.66 -1.13 11.70
N ASP A 50 -2.79 -1.82 11.60
CA ASP A 50 -3.19 -2.90 12.50
C ASP A 50 -2.58 -4.21 12.00
N ALA A 51 -1.48 -4.62 12.64
CA ALA A 51 -0.73 -5.83 12.27
C ALA A 51 -1.57 -7.12 12.37
N VAL A 52 -2.71 -7.12 13.05
CA VAL A 52 -3.57 -8.32 13.11
C VAL A 52 -4.67 -8.21 12.06
N ARG A 53 -5.51 -7.19 12.15
CA ARG A 53 -6.71 -7.08 11.31
C ARG A 53 -6.38 -6.63 9.89
N GLU A 54 -5.59 -5.58 9.74
CA GLU A 54 -5.27 -5.04 8.42
C GLU A 54 -4.28 -5.93 7.67
N TYR A 55 -3.36 -6.60 8.36
CA TYR A 55 -2.52 -7.61 7.72
C TYR A 55 -3.38 -8.71 7.09
N ARG A 56 -4.24 -9.34 7.89
CA ARG A 56 -5.11 -10.44 7.41
C ARG A 56 -6.05 -9.98 6.29
N ASP A 57 -6.67 -8.82 6.45
CA ASP A 57 -7.74 -8.41 5.53
C ASP A 57 -7.19 -7.75 4.25
N LEU A 58 -6.03 -7.09 4.30
CA LEU A 58 -5.50 -6.26 3.20
C LEU A 58 -4.24 -6.82 2.54
N VAL A 59 -3.45 -7.65 3.24
CA VAL A 59 -2.10 -8.04 2.80
C VAL A 59 -1.99 -9.55 2.60
N ASP A 60 -2.44 -10.33 3.57
CA ASP A 60 -2.29 -11.79 3.58
C ASP A 60 -2.92 -12.42 2.33
N GLY A 61 -2.18 -13.34 1.69
CA GLY A 61 -2.55 -13.97 0.43
C GLY A 61 -2.61 -13.04 -0.81
N ARG A 62 -2.21 -11.76 -0.71
CA ARG A 62 -2.18 -10.83 -1.85
C ARG A 62 -0.77 -10.61 -2.37
N ALA A 63 -0.65 -10.39 -3.67
CA ALA A 63 0.59 -9.86 -4.25
C ALA A 63 0.95 -8.52 -3.59
N ARG A 64 2.26 -8.24 -3.42
CA ARG A 64 2.76 -7.08 -2.66
C ARG A 64 2.15 -5.74 -3.09
N LEU A 65 2.08 -5.48 -4.40
CA LEU A 65 1.44 -4.27 -4.94
C LEU A 65 -0.07 -4.24 -4.69
N GLY A 66 -0.73 -5.40 -4.68
CA GLY A 66 -2.14 -5.53 -4.30
C GLY A 66 -2.37 -5.15 -2.83
N GLY A 67 -1.46 -5.56 -1.94
CA GLY A 67 -1.48 -5.15 -0.54
C GLY A 67 -1.32 -3.64 -0.35
N VAL A 68 -0.36 -3.01 -1.04
CA VAL A 68 -0.16 -1.55 -1.01
C VAL A 68 -1.42 -0.82 -1.48
N ARG A 69 -2.02 -1.24 -2.60
CA ARG A 69 -3.25 -0.64 -3.12
C ARG A 69 -4.42 -0.76 -2.14
N ALA A 70 -4.57 -1.93 -1.52
CA ALA A 70 -5.62 -2.17 -0.54
C ALA A 70 -5.45 -1.31 0.72
N PHE A 71 -4.21 -1.16 1.20
CA PHE A 71 -3.87 -0.29 2.32
C PHE A 71 -4.20 1.18 2.05
N LEU A 72 -3.84 1.69 0.87
CA LEU A 72 -4.11 3.06 0.45
C LEU A 72 -5.62 3.31 0.28
N ALA A 73 -6.33 2.37 -0.36
CA ALA A 73 -7.79 2.44 -0.54
C ALA A 73 -8.54 2.43 0.79
N ALA A 74 -8.12 1.62 1.77
CA ALA A 74 -8.69 1.59 3.12
C ALA A 74 -8.56 2.93 3.87
N ARG A 75 -7.70 3.82 3.39
CA ARG A 75 -7.45 5.17 3.93
C ARG A 75 -7.92 6.27 2.98
N HIS A 76 -8.79 5.94 2.02
CA HIS A 76 -9.36 6.87 1.04
C HIS A 76 -8.30 7.68 0.27
N SER A 77 -7.16 7.05 0.00
CA SER A 77 -6.09 7.65 -0.79
C SER A 77 -5.92 6.85 -2.06
N ASP A 78 -6.26 7.47 -3.19
CA ASP A 78 -5.99 6.92 -4.52
C ASP A 78 -4.66 7.47 -5.03
N LEU A 79 -3.61 6.68 -4.87
CA LEU A 79 -2.30 6.97 -5.45
C LEU A 79 -2.22 6.28 -6.82
N PRO A 80 -1.89 7.01 -7.91
CA PRO A 80 -1.61 6.37 -9.19
C PRO A 80 -0.39 5.44 -9.05
N PRO A 81 -0.33 4.35 -9.83
CA PRO A 81 0.87 3.53 -9.90
C PRO A 81 2.09 4.38 -10.27
N GLY A 82 3.19 4.21 -9.55
CA GLY A 82 4.47 4.82 -9.90
C GLY A 82 5.07 4.21 -11.17
N THR A 83 6.09 4.86 -11.71
CA THR A 83 6.88 4.40 -12.86
C THR A 83 8.28 3.94 -12.42
N PRO A 84 9.00 3.17 -13.24
CA PRO A 84 10.37 2.75 -12.93
C PRO A 84 11.35 3.92 -12.70
N GLU A 85 11.01 5.11 -13.19
CA GLU A 85 11.80 6.33 -13.04
C GLU A 85 11.53 7.06 -11.71
N ASP A 86 10.50 6.66 -10.96
CA ASP A 86 10.22 7.24 -9.65
C ASP A 86 11.29 6.85 -8.64
N LEU A 87 11.76 7.85 -7.88
CA LEU A 87 12.74 7.61 -6.82
C LEU A 87 12.13 6.79 -5.68
N PRO A 88 12.90 5.86 -5.07
CA PRO A 88 12.48 5.19 -3.86
C PRO A 88 12.39 6.21 -2.70
N GLY A 89 11.27 6.22 -2.00
CA GLY A 89 11.08 7.07 -0.81
C GLY A 89 9.64 7.52 -0.61
N PHE A 90 9.42 8.30 0.45
CA PHE A 90 8.10 8.85 0.81
C PHE A 90 7.77 10.16 0.10
N ALA A 91 8.74 10.74 -0.62
CA ALA A 91 8.56 12.00 -1.35
C ALA A 91 8.03 11.70 -2.75
N GLN A 92 6.77 12.02 -2.99
CA GLN A 92 6.33 12.15 -4.38
C GLN A 92 7.09 13.32 -5.01
N PRO A 93 7.70 13.17 -6.20
CA PRO A 93 8.04 14.33 -7.00
C PRO A 93 6.73 15.07 -7.23
N SER A 94 6.68 16.30 -6.71
CA SER A 94 5.60 17.24 -6.97
C SER A 94 5.25 17.18 -8.45
N THR A 95 3.98 16.95 -8.78
CA THR A 95 3.47 17.04 -10.15
C THR A 95 4.08 18.29 -10.79
N ARG A 96 5.05 18.08 -11.69
CA ARG A 96 5.66 19.17 -12.44
C ARG A 96 4.53 19.73 -13.31
N SER A 97 3.96 20.86 -12.88
CA SER A 97 2.98 21.59 -13.69
C SER A 97 3.51 21.70 -15.13
N PRO A 98 2.70 21.37 -16.15
CA PRO A 98 3.13 21.56 -17.53
C PRO A 98 3.50 23.04 -17.72
N PRO A 99 4.56 23.37 -18.49
CA PRO A 99 4.93 24.75 -18.73
C PRO A 99 3.72 25.47 -19.34
N ALA A 100 3.33 26.59 -18.73
CA ALA A 100 2.24 27.43 -19.22
C ALA A 100 2.46 27.68 -20.71
N ARG A 101 1.53 27.22 -21.56
CA ARG A 101 1.50 27.59 -22.97
C ARG A 101 1.40 29.11 -23.00
N ARG A 102 2.46 29.79 -23.43
CA ARG A 102 2.42 31.21 -23.74
C ARG A 102 1.29 31.41 -24.74
N ARG A 103 0.22 32.09 -24.34
CA ARG A 103 -0.76 32.62 -25.29
C ARG A 103 -0.01 33.61 -26.19
N PRO A 104 -0.13 33.53 -27.51
CA PRO A 104 0.36 34.60 -28.36
C PRO A 104 -0.42 35.88 -28.02
N SER A 105 0.32 36.97 -27.77
CA SER A 105 -0.25 38.31 -27.60
C SER A 105 -0.91 38.78 -28.90
N PRO A 106 -1.96 39.62 -28.82
CA PRO A 106 -2.69 40.13 -29.98
C PRO A 106 -1.83 41.01 -30.89
#